data_AF-A0A4Z0AC10-F1
#
_entry.id   AF-A0A4Z0AC10-F1
#
_cell.length_a   1.000
_cell.length_b   1.000
_cell.length_c   1.000
_cell.angle_alpha   90.00
_cell.angle_beta   90.00
_cell.angle_gamma   90.00
#
_symmetry.space_group_name_H-M   'P 1'
#
loop_
_entity.id
_entity.type
_entity.pdbx_description
1 polymer ?
#
loop_
_entity_poly.entity_id
_entity_poly.type
_entity_poly.pdbx_seq_one_letter_code
_entity_poly.pdbx_strand_id
1 'polypeptide(L)'
;MATAAVLTSHPHDVPTTLNYYGNTGNERPFNYTYPREDGQPQSNIVAEPHEAVVHDIRGKEDTVGLDITGFQFVKHTSAEKLFEDEEAIKSRYYQEVEDILKKEAGAKRVFIFDHTIRRPVKDGDNDVKRGPVTRVHVDQTFEAGFARVRHHMGDEAERLLKSRVRIINVWRPIENPVAHHPLAVADYRSIQPDDLISTRHIYRDREGSTFSVKYNPNHKWYYLGNQTPDEVILIKCFDSDETKARLTPHTAFLDATSLKEAPERQSIEVRCLVFDSE
;
A
#
# COMPACT_ATOMS: atom_id res chain seq x y z
N MET A 1 -16.87 18.94 -21.13
CA MET A 1 -15.82 18.16 -21.80
C MET A 1 -14.50 18.84 -21.50
N ALA A 2 -13.86 18.46 -20.39
CA ALA A 2 -12.52 18.94 -20.07
C ALA A 2 -11.54 18.23 -21.01
N THR A 3 -10.77 19.01 -21.74
CA THR A 3 -9.63 18.54 -22.54
C THR A 3 -8.73 17.70 -21.63
N ALA A 4 -8.62 16.40 -21.94
CA ALA A 4 -7.65 15.52 -21.32
C ALA A 4 -6.27 16.14 -21.51
N ALA A 5 -5.72 16.71 -20.43
CA ALA A 5 -4.35 17.16 -20.43
C ALA A 5 -3.49 15.93 -20.76
N VAL A 6 -2.68 16.04 -21.81
CA VAL A 6 -1.83 14.96 -22.28
C VAL A 6 -0.76 14.75 -21.22
N LEU A 7 -1.02 13.80 -20.31
CA LEU A 7 0.01 13.24 -19.46
C LEU A 7 1.12 12.67 -20.37
N THR A 8 2.37 12.81 -19.95
CA THR A 8 3.55 12.40 -20.73
C THR A 8 3.40 10.96 -21.23
N SER A 9 3.32 10.76 -22.54
CA SER A 9 2.99 9.46 -23.16
C SER A 9 4.15 8.45 -23.16
N HIS A 10 5.32 8.84 -22.68
CA HIS A 10 6.53 8.02 -22.65
C HIS A 10 6.92 7.72 -21.20
N PRO A 11 7.44 6.51 -20.92
CA PRO A 11 7.98 6.19 -19.60
C PRO A 11 9.01 7.23 -19.17
N HIS A 12 8.92 7.71 -17.93
CA HIS A 12 9.85 8.71 -17.40
C HIS A 12 10.16 8.44 -15.94
N ASP A 13 11.44 8.42 -15.57
CA ASP A 13 11.80 8.31 -14.17
C ASP A 13 11.57 9.65 -13.46
N VAL A 14 11.16 9.61 -12.19
CA VAL A 14 10.86 10.81 -11.40
C VAL A 14 11.87 10.98 -10.28
N PRO A 15 12.76 11.98 -10.36
CA PRO A 15 13.54 12.44 -9.20
C PRO A 15 12.59 13.08 -8.18
N THR A 16 12.65 12.62 -6.94
CA THR A 16 11.78 13.09 -5.86
C THR A 16 12.45 12.94 -4.50
N THR A 17 11.74 13.34 -3.45
CA THR A 17 12.13 13.13 -2.06
C THR A 17 11.21 12.12 -1.41
N LEU A 18 11.76 11.04 -0.87
CA LEU A 18 11.00 10.04 -0.10
C LEU A 18 11.25 10.23 1.39
N ASN A 19 10.19 10.16 2.19
CA ASN A 19 10.27 10.37 3.63
C ASN A 19 10.51 9.05 4.36
N TYR A 20 11.77 8.73 4.63
CA TYR A 20 12.17 7.56 5.40
C TYR A 20 11.97 7.76 6.90
N TYR A 21 12.21 6.70 7.66
CA TYR A 21 12.23 6.74 9.11
C TYR A 21 13.43 7.53 9.63
N GLY A 22 13.17 8.62 10.34
CA GLY A 22 14.16 9.33 11.14
C GLY A 22 14.32 8.71 12.52
N ASN A 23 15.57 8.59 12.98
CA ASN A 23 15.88 7.98 14.26
C ASN A 23 15.23 8.75 15.43
N THR A 24 14.45 8.06 16.25
CA THR A 24 13.71 8.60 17.41
C THR A 24 14.49 8.48 18.73
N GLY A 25 15.77 8.11 18.68
CA GLY A 25 16.61 7.88 19.86
C GLY A 25 16.47 6.46 20.39
N ASN A 26 16.36 6.30 21.72
CA ASN A 26 16.36 4.98 22.38
C ASN A 26 14.96 4.37 22.54
N GLU A 27 13.90 5.13 22.29
CA GLU A 27 12.53 4.64 22.39
C GLU A 27 12.08 4.02 21.06
N ARG A 28 11.39 2.87 21.13
CA ARG A 28 10.78 2.25 19.95
C ARG A 28 9.74 3.18 19.34
N PRO A 29 9.63 3.24 18.00
CA PRO A 29 8.69 4.12 17.37
C PRO A 29 7.24 3.70 17.64
N PHE A 30 6.39 4.68 17.90
CA PHE A 30 4.97 4.49 18.17
C PHE A 30 4.12 5.55 17.48
N ASN A 31 2.84 5.21 17.27
CA ASN A 31 1.81 6.12 16.81
C ASN A 31 0.47 5.73 17.46
N TYR A 32 -0.08 6.63 18.26
CA TYR A 32 -1.41 6.53 18.85
C TYR A 32 -2.45 7.03 17.86
N THR A 33 -3.48 6.22 17.62
CA THR A 33 -4.58 6.59 16.71
C THR A 33 -5.59 7.57 17.33
N TYR A 34 -5.38 7.92 18.59
CA TYR A 34 -6.19 8.84 19.38
C TYR A 34 -5.31 9.87 20.08
N PRO A 35 -5.83 11.08 20.38
CA PRO A 35 -5.11 12.07 21.18
C PRO A 35 -4.78 11.50 22.56
N ARG A 36 -3.56 11.76 23.05
CA ARG A 36 -3.14 11.29 24.37
C ARG A 36 -3.60 12.26 25.45
N GLU A 37 -4.18 11.72 26.52
CA GLU A 37 -4.74 12.50 27.64
C GLU A 37 -3.64 13.04 28.58
N ASP A 38 -2.45 12.46 28.53
CA ASP A 38 -1.27 12.85 29.32
C ASP A 38 -0.50 14.05 28.72
N GLY A 39 -1.00 14.64 27.62
CA GLY A 39 -0.38 15.77 26.92
C GLY A 39 0.89 15.42 26.14
N GLN A 40 1.29 14.14 26.09
CA GLN A 40 2.45 13.69 25.31
C GLN A 40 2.15 13.60 23.81
N PRO A 41 3.17 13.64 22.94
CA PRO A 41 2.99 13.48 21.51
C PRO A 41 2.29 12.16 21.15
N GLN A 42 1.35 12.21 20.19
CA GLN A 42 0.69 11.01 19.67
C GLN A 42 1.67 10.07 18.95
N SER A 43 2.78 10.58 18.43
CA SER A 43 3.81 9.77 17.78
C SER A 43 5.17 10.37 18.06
N ASN A 44 6.18 9.50 18.18
CA ASN A 44 7.58 9.90 18.16
C ASN A 44 8.22 9.71 16.76
N ILE A 45 7.48 9.23 15.76
CA ILE A 45 8.00 8.97 14.42
C ILE A 45 8.35 10.29 13.73
N VAL A 46 9.61 10.42 13.31
CA VAL A 46 10.09 11.56 12.54
C VAL A 46 10.30 11.12 11.10
N ALA A 47 9.92 11.97 10.15
CA ALA A 47 10.24 11.78 8.74
C ALA A 47 11.67 12.29 8.47
N GLU A 48 12.48 11.46 7.82
CA GLU A 48 13.81 11.82 7.34
C GLU A 48 13.79 11.82 5.80
N PRO A 49 13.73 13.00 5.16
CA PRO A 49 13.65 13.11 3.71
C PRO A 49 14.99 12.72 3.07
N HIS A 50 14.95 11.86 2.06
CA HIS A 50 16.09 11.51 1.21
C HIS A 50 15.73 11.61 -0.26
N GLU A 51 16.66 12.10 -1.07
CA GLU A 51 16.52 12.11 -2.52
C GLU A 51 16.50 10.67 -3.06
N ALA A 52 15.63 10.42 -4.03
CA ALA A 52 15.52 9.15 -4.72
C ALA A 52 15.04 9.37 -6.16
N VAL A 53 15.27 8.37 -7.00
CA VAL A 53 14.65 8.27 -8.31
C VAL A 53 13.63 7.13 -8.25
N VAL A 54 12.38 7.42 -8.60
CA VAL A 54 11.33 6.41 -8.74
C VAL A 54 11.23 6.06 -10.23
N HIS A 55 11.54 4.82 -10.58
CA HIS A 55 11.63 4.39 -11.97
C HIS A 55 10.26 4.02 -12.55
N ASP A 56 9.94 4.51 -13.74
CA ASP A 56 8.68 4.14 -14.40
C ASP A 56 8.79 2.73 -15.00
N ILE A 57 7.95 1.82 -14.51
CA ILE A 57 7.91 0.43 -14.96
C ILE A 57 7.06 0.24 -16.21
N ARG A 58 6.43 1.30 -16.75
CA ARG A 58 5.58 1.24 -17.94
C ARG A 58 6.24 0.49 -19.09
N GLY A 59 5.57 -0.55 -19.60
CA GLY A 59 6.06 -1.43 -20.66
C GLY A 59 7.04 -2.53 -20.20
N LYS A 60 7.31 -2.63 -18.90
CA LYS A 60 8.17 -3.65 -18.25
C LYS A 60 7.45 -4.30 -17.06
N GLU A 61 6.12 -4.22 -17.02
CA GLU A 61 5.30 -4.73 -15.91
C GLU A 61 5.47 -6.25 -15.71
N ASP A 62 5.89 -6.98 -16.75
CA ASP A 62 6.20 -8.42 -16.73
C ASP A 62 7.53 -8.77 -16.06
N THR A 63 8.37 -7.77 -15.78
CA THR A 63 9.67 -7.96 -15.10
C THR A 63 9.57 -7.98 -13.58
N VAL A 64 8.39 -7.67 -13.03
CA VAL A 64 8.08 -7.63 -11.59
C VAL A 64 7.02 -8.66 -11.24
N GLY A 65 6.91 -9.03 -9.97
CA GLY A 65 5.92 -10.00 -9.54
C GLY A 65 5.93 -10.22 -8.03
N LEU A 66 4.77 -10.64 -7.49
CA LEU A 66 4.55 -10.76 -6.04
C LEU A 66 5.65 -11.57 -5.33
N ASP A 67 6.09 -12.68 -5.92
CA ASP A 67 7.07 -13.60 -5.30
C ASP A 67 8.53 -13.18 -5.47
N ILE A 68 8.80 -12.21 -6.35
CA ILE A 68 10.15 -11.74 -6.69
C ILE A 68 10.40 -10.35 -6.08
N THR A 69 9.54 -9.39 -6.38
CA THR A 69 9.70 -7.98 -6.01
C THR A 69 8.77 -7.54 -4.88
N GLY A 70 7.76 -8.35 -4.54
CA GLY A 70 6.77 -8.02 -3.52
C GLY A 70 5.57 -7.21 -4.04
N PHE A 71 5.53 -6.89 -5.33
CA PHE A 71 4.40 -6.20 -5.98
C PHE A 71 4.18 -6.69 -7.41
N GLN A 72 2.99 -6.45 -7.95
CA GLN A 72 2.64 -6.79 -9.33
C GLN A 72 1.59 -5.81 -9.86
N PHE A 73 1.70 -5.43 -11.13
CA PHE A 73 0.68 -4.65 -11.83
C PHE A 73 -0.16 -5.56 -12.72
N VAL A 74 -1.48 -5.37 -12.70
CA VAL A 74 -2.42 -6.18 -13.47
C VAL A 74 -3.49 -5.30 -14.11
N LYS A 75 -3.97 -5.71 -15.29
CA LYS A 75 -5.07 -5.03 -15.97
C LYS A 75 -6.39 -5.66 -15.56
N HIS A 76 -7.30 -4.84 -15.04
CA HIS A 76 -8.64 -5.26 -14.68
C HIS A 76 -9.62 -4.08 -14.75
N THR A 77 -10.56 -4.13 -15.69
CA THR A 77 -11.66 -3.16 -15.77
C THR A 77 -12.75 -3.53 -14.77
N SER A 78 -12.97 -2.68 -13.77
CA SER A 78 -14.01 -2.87 -12.75
C SER A 78 -15.40 -2.53 -13.29
N ALA A 79 -16.43 -3.25 -12.86
CA ALA A 79 -17.82 -2.88 -13.11
C ALA A 79 -18.22 -1.66 -12.25
N GLU A 80 -17.70 -1.58 -11.03
CA GLU A 80 -17.84 -0.40 -10.16
C GLU A 80 -16.94 0.73 -10.70
N LYS A 81 -17.52 1.91 -10.92
CA LYS A 81 -16.81 3.06 -11.53
C LYS A 81 -16.57 4.19 -10.56
N LEU A 82 -17.59 4.52 -9.76
CA LEU A 82 -17.57 5.67 -8.86
C LEU A 82 -17.13 5.29 -7.45
N PHE A 83 -17.35 4.04 -7.02
CA PHE A 83 -16.97 3.55 -5.69
C PHE A 83 -17.57 4.41 -4.56
N GLU A 84 -18.84 4.80 -4.70
CA GLU A 84 -19.58 5.61 -3.70
C GLU A 84 -20.58 4.78 -2.89
N ASP A 85 -20.99 3.62 -3.39
CA ASP A 85 -21.92 2.70 -2.73
C ASP A 85 -21.15 1.58 -2.01
N GLU A 86 -21.15 1.65 -0.68
CA GLU A 86 -20.50 0.68 0.21
C GLU A 86 -21.01 -0.76 -0.01
N GLU A 87 -22.31 -0.93 -0.25
CA GLU A 87 -22.91 -2.25 -0.44
C GLU A 87 -22.55 -2.80 -1.82
N ALA A 88 -22.51 -1.95 -2.85
CA ALA A 88 -22.00 -2.32 -4.17
C ALA A 88 -20.53 -2.77 -4.11
N ILE A 89 -19.70 -2.07 -3.33
CA ILE A 89 -18.28 -2.42 -3.15
C ILE A 89 -18.18 -3.82 -2.52
N LYS A 90 -18.89 -4.06 -1.41
CA LYS A 90 -18.82 -5.35 -0.69
C LYS A 90 -19.44 -6.51 -1.47
N SER A 91 -20.53 -6.27 -2.21
CA SER A 91 -21.26 -7.33 -2.90
C SER A 91 -20.70 -7.64 -4.30
N ARG A 92 -20.05 -6.68 -4.97
CA ARG A 92 -19.55 -6.84 -6.35
C ARG A 92 -18.04 -6.67 -6.45
N TYR A 93 -17.51 -5.51 -6.03
CA TYR A 93 -16.08 -5.23 -6.22
C TYR A 93 -15.18 -6.17 -5.42
N TYR A 94 -15.62 -6.59 -4.23
CA TYR A 94 -14.91 -7.60 -3.45
C TYR A 94 -14.78 -8.93 -4.22
N GLN A 95 -15.81 -9.33 -4.99
CA GLN A 95 -15.71 -10.52 -5.83
C GLN A 95 -14.66 -10.35 -6.93
N GLU A 96 -14.59 -9.18 -7.57
CA GLU A 96 -13.54 -8.87 -8.55
C GLU A 96 -12.14 -8.96 -7.92
N VAL A 97 -11.97 -8.44 -6.69
CA VAL A 97 -10.71 -8.52 -5.93
C VAL A 97 -10.34 -9.96 -5.62
N GLU A 98 -11.29 -10.80 -5.19
CA GLU A 98 -11.05 -12.22 -4.99
C GLU A 98 -10.60 -12.92 -6.26
N ASP A 99 -11.25 -12.63 -7.39
CA ASP A 99 -10.95 -13.26 -8.67
C ASP A 99 -9.55 -12.87 -9.17
N ILE A 100 -9.17 -11.60 -9.01
CA ILE A 100 -7.80 -11.13 -9.25
C ILE A 100 -6.80 -11.92 -8.40
N LEU A 101 -7.04 -12.04 -7.09
CA LEU A 101 -6.11 -12.71 -6.18
C LEU A 101 -6.04 -14.24 -6.41
N LYS A 102 -7.16 -14.88 -6.76
CA LYS A 102 -7.19 -16.29 -7.18
C LYS A 102 -6.35 -16.52 -8.42
N LYS A 103 -6.49 -15.64 -9.43
CA LYS A 103 -5.76 -15.72 -10.70
C LYS A 103 -4.26 -15.42 -10.55
N GLU A 104 -3.93 -14.31 -9.90
CA GLU A 104 -2.59 -13.72 -9.93
C GLU A 104 -1.72 -14.19 -8.76
N ALA A 105 -2.32 -14.42 -7.58
CA ALA A 105 -1.60 -14.90 -6.40
C ALA A 105 -1.79 -16.41 -6.16
N GLY A 106 -2.62 -17.10 -6.94
CA GLY A 106 -2.93 -18.52 -6.77
C GLY A 106 -3.75 -18.82 -5.51
N ALA A 107 -4.50 -17.83 -5.01
CA ALA A 107 -5.29 -17.96 -3.79
C ALA A 107 -6.31 -19.10 -3.91
N LYS A 108 -6.47 -19.88 -2.83
CA LYS A 108 -7.60 -20.81 -2.64
C LYS A 108 -8.71 -20.13 -1.87
N ARG A 109 -8.33 -19.50 -0.77
CA ARG A 109 -9.22 -18.67 0.03
C ARG A 109 -8.71 -17.24 0.12
N VAL A 110 -9.63 -16.29 0.07
CA VAL A 110 -9.39 -14.87 0.29
C VAL A 110 -10.34 -14.40 1.38
N PHE A 111 -9.83 -13.62 2.33
CA PHE A 111 -10.66 -12.94 3.32
C PHE A 111 -10.37 -11.45 3.29
N ILE A 112 -11.34 -10.67 2.85
CA ILE A 112 -11.25 -9.22 2.79
C ILE A 112 -11.74 -8.66 4.13
N PHE A 113 -10.86 -8.01 4.87
CA PHE A 113 -11.18 -7.54 6.23
C PHE A 113 -11.50 -6.05 6.31
N ASP A 114 -11.00 -5.24 5.38
CA ASP A 114 -11.41 -3.85 5.22
C ASP A 114 -11.07 -3.35 3.82
N HIS A 115 -11.59 -2.16 3.51
CA HIS A 115 -11.08 -1.34 2.43
C HIS A 115 -10.99 0.12 2.89
N THR A 116 -10.19 0.91 2.20
CA THR A 116 -10.06 2.34 2.46
C THR A 116 -10.15 3.10 1.16
N ILE A 117 -11.02 4.09 1.16
CA ILE A 117 -11.19 5.02 0.06
C ILE A 117 -10.53 6.35 0.43
N ARG A 118 -9.69 6.85 -0.48
CA ARG A 118 -9.05 8.17 -0.37
C ARG A 118 -9.54 9.06 -1.51
N ARG A 119 -10.12 10.21 -1.17
CA ARG A 119 -10.51 11.28 -2.09
C ARG A 119 -9.98 12.62 -1.60
N PRO A 120 -9.80 13.61 -2.49
CA PRO A 120 -9.57 14.99 -2.11
C PRO A 120 -10.68 15.48 -1.16
N VAL A 121 -10.27 16.20 -0.14
CA VAL A 121 -11.18 16.85 0.81
C VAL A 121 -11.90 17.97 0.07
N LYS A 122 -13.24 18.00 0.10
CA LYS A 122 -14.02 19.13 -0.46
C LYS A 122 -13.91 20.32 0.51
N ASP A 123 -13.91 21.55 -0.01
CA ASP A 123 -13.86 22.76 0.82
C ASP A 123 -14.93 22.71 1.93
N GLY A 124 -14.49 22.86 3.18
CA GLY A 124 -15.33 22.83 4.38
C GLY A 124 -15.35 21.49 5.14
N ASP A 125 -14.70 20.45 4.63
CA ASP A 125 -14.55 19.18 5.33
C ASP A 125 -13.26 19.17 6.17
N ASN A 126 -13.37 18.87 7.46
CA ASN A 126 -12.25 18.93 8.43
C ASN A 126 -11.39 17.64 8.42
N ASP A 127 -11.69 16.68 7.56
CA ASP A 127 -11.02 15.37 7.53
C ASP A 127 -9.73 15.37 6.67
N VAL A 128 -8.80 16.28 7.00
CA VAL A 128 -7.44 16.38 6.41
C VAL A 128 -6.65 15.05 6.51
N LYS A 129 -7.13 14.08 7.30
CA LYS A 129 -6.45 12.81 7.62
C LYS A 129 -6.51 11.75 6.53
N ARG A 130 -7.25 11.95 5.43
CA ARG A 130 -7.44 10.91 4.38
C ARG A 130 -6.54 11.04 3.15
N GLY A 131 -5.66 12.04 3.11
CA GLY A 131 -4.70 12.20 2.01
C GLY A 131 -3.77 10.99 1.80
N PRO A 132 -3.03 10.94 0.68
CA PRO A 132 -1.96 9.98 0.45
C PRO A 132 -0.96 9.89 1.62
N VAL A 133 -0.53 8.68 1.98
CA VAL A 133 0.53 8.49 3.00
C VAL A 133 1.89 8.70 2.34
N THR A 134 2.61 9.74 2.76
CA THR A 134 3.89 10.16 2.16
C THR A 134 5.14 9.67 2.90
N ARG A 135 4.97 8.85 3.96
CA ARG A 135 6.06 8.17 4.65
C ARG A 135 6.32 6.81 4.02
N VAL A 136 7.58 6.39 3.93
CA VAL A 136 7.93 5.02 3.53
C VAL A 136 7.56 4.05 4.63
N HIS A 137 6.72 3.06 4.30
CA HIS A 137 6.21 2.09 5.27
C HIS A 137 5.88 0.74 4.65
N VAL A 138 5.65 -0.25 5.51
CA VAL A 138 4.96 -1.52 5.23
C VAL A 138 3.87 -1.69 6.26
N ASP A 139 2.67 -2.06 5.83
CA ASP A 139 1.48 -2.11 6.70
C ASP A 139 1.53 -3.13 7.82
N GLN A 140 2.40 -4.14 7.74
CA GLN A 140 2.48 -5.22 8.72
C GLN A 140 3.93 -5.55 9.05
N THR A 141 4.22 -5.72 10.34
CA THR A 141 5.36 -6.55 10.73
C THR A 141 5.04 -8.02 10.49
N PHE A 142 6.07 -8.89 10.48
CA PHE A 142 5.84 -10.33 10.33
C PHE A 142 4.92 -10.89 11.43
N GLU A 143 5.17 -10.50 12.68
CA GLU A 143 4.36 -10.88 13.83
C GLU A 143 2.92 -10.36 13.70
N ALA A 144 2.75 -9.11 13.26
CA ALA A 144 1.43 -8.52 13.03
C ALA A 144 0.66 -9.25 11.91
N GLY A 145 1.36 -9.73 10.86
CA GLY A 145 0.78 -10.55 9.82
C GLY A 145 0.17 -11.85 10.34
N PHE A 146 0.92 -12.58 11.17
CA PHE A 146 0.38 -13.77 11.86
C PHE A 146 -0.76 -13.42 12.83
N ALA A 147 -0.64 -12.31 13.56
CA ALA A 147 -1.69 -11.86 14.48
C ALA A 147 -2.99 -11.51 13.74
N ARG A 148 -2.90 -10.93 12.54
CA ARG A 148 -4.05 -10.64 11.67
C ARG A 148 -4.78 -11.89 11.23
N VAL A 149 -4.06 -12.96 10.89
CA VAL A 149 -4.68 -14.26 10.58
C VAL A 149 -5.44 -14.79 11.78
N ARG A 150 -4.84 -14.79 12.98
CA ARG A 150 -5.50 -15.25 14.22
C ARG A 150 -6.72 -14.42 14.58
N HIS A 151 -6.63 -13.10 14.47
CA HIS A 151 -7.72 -12.19 14.79
C HIS A 151 -8.96 -12.42 13.93
N HIS A 152 -8.75 -12.60 12.61
CA HIS A 152 -9.86 -12.68 11.67
C HIS A 152 -10.38 -14.10 11.46
N MET A 153 -9.52 -15.12 11.52
CA MET A 153 -9.88 -16.51 11.21
C MET A 153 -10.30 -17.33 12.44
N GLY A 154 -10.09 -16.83 13.66
CA GLY A 154 -10.51 -17.49 14.89
C GLY A 154 -10.00 -18.94 14.98
N ASP A 155 -10.92 -19.89 15.17
CA ASP A 155 -10.62 -21.31 15.35
C ASP A 155 -9.92 -21.95 14.14
N GLU A 156 -10.07 -21.38 12.93
CA GLU A 156 -9.41 -21.89 11.73
C GLU A 156 -7.96 -21.44 11.59
N ALA A 157 -7.53 -20.42 12.34
CA ALA A 157 -6.25 -19.75 12.13
C ALA A 157 -5.05 -20.71 12.16
N GLU A 158 -4.94 -21.54 13.20
CA GLU A 158 -3.80 -22.48 13.35
C GLU A 158 -3.80 -23.59 12.29
N ARG A 159 -4.96 -23.89 11.68
CA ARG A 159 -5.05 -24.79 10.53
C ARG A 159 -4.51 -24.11 9.28
N LEU A 160 -4.96 -22.88 9.01
CA LEU A 160 -4.57 -22.10 7.82
C LEU A 160 -3.08 -21.72 7.86
N LEU A 161 -2.53 -21.39 9.02
CA LEU A 161 -1.11 -21.05 9.23
C LEU A 161 -0.13 -22.21 9.00
N LYS A 162 -0.62 -23.44 8.80
CA LYS A 162 0.21 -24.58 8.36
C LYS A 162 0.50 -24.54 6.86
N SER A 163 -0.18 -23.67 6.12
CA SER A 163 0.04 -23.39 4.70
C SER A 163 0.62 -21.99 4.51
N ARG A 164 1.00 -21.65 3.28
CA ARG A 164 1.42 -20.29 2.95
C ARG A 164 0.24 -19.34 3.07
N VAL A 165 0.43 -18.33 3.91
CA VAL A 165 -0.46 -17.20 4.12
C VAL A 165 0.21 -15.89 3.75
N ARG A 166 -0.56 -14.97 3.20
CA ARG A 166 -0.11 -13.66 2.73
C ARG A 166 -1.11 -12.57 3.13
N ILE A 167 -0.63 -11.35 3.25
CA ILE A 167 -1.48 -10.15 3.25
C ILE A 167 -1.13 -9.37 2.00
N ILE A 168 -2.12 -9.17 1.15
CA ILE A 168 -1.97 -8.45 -0.12
C ILE A 168 -3.01 -7.33 -0.14
N ASN A 169 -2.54 -6.10 -0.29
CA ASN A 169 -3.40 -4.97 -0.58
C ASN A 169 -3.62 -4.89 -2.09
N VAL A 170 -4.87 -4.73 -2.50
CA VAL A 170 -5.27 -4.50 -3.89
C VAL A 170 -5.61 -3.02 -4.03
N TRP A 171 -4.73 -2.27 -4.67
CA TRP A 171 -4.84 -0.83 -4.82
C TRP A 171 -5.20 -0.45 -6.25
N ARG A 172 -6.22 0.41 -6.38
CA ARG A 172 -6.78 0.83 -7.67
C ARG A 172 -6.97 2.35 -7.67
N PRO A 173 -6.46 3.08 -8.68
CA PRO A 173 -6.93 4.43 -8.97
C PRO A 173 -8.41 4.40 -9.35
N ILE A 174 -9.17 5.39 -8.92
CA ILE A 174 -10.58 5.52 -9.26
C ILE A 174 -10.84 6.90 -9.82
N GLU A 175 -11.90 7.03 -10.61
CA GLU A 175 -12.28 8.24 -11.36
C GLU A 175 -11.31 8.64 -12.49
N ASN A 176 -10.02 8.84 -12.19
CA ASN A 176 -9.04 9.39 -13.14
C ASN A 176 -7.71 8.62 -13.12
N PRO A 177 -6.92 8.70 -14.20
CA PRO A 177 -5.51 8.35 -14.15
C PRO A 177 -4.77 9.12 -13.06
N VAL A 178 -3.78 8.46 -12.45
CA VAL A 178 -2.97 9.07 -11.39
C VAL A 178 -2.03 10.10 -12.00
N ALA A 179 -2.25 11.36 -11.65
CA ALA A 179 -1.31 12.46 -11.92
C ALA A 179 -0.54 12.79 -10.64
N HIS A 180 -1.21 13.36 -9.64
CA HIS A 180 -0.56 13.73 -8.39
C HIS A 180 -0.36 12.55 -7.45
N HIS A 181 0.67 12.66 -6.61
CA HIS A 181 0.99 11.69 -5.56
C HIS A 181 0.98 10.22 -6.01
N PRO A 182 1.69 9.80 -7.09
CA PRO A 182 1.69 8.39 -7.49
C PRO A 182 2.21 7.45 -6.40
N LEU A 183 1.89 6.17 -6.53
CA LEU A 183 2.31 5.16 -5.57
C LEU A 183 3.67 4.59 -5.98
N ALA A 184 4.70 4.86 -5.18
CA ALA A 184 5.99 4.21 -5.29
C ALA A 184 6.00 2.91 -4.48
N VAL A 185 6.59 1.87 -5.06
CA VAL A 185 6.81 0.55 -4.45
C VAL A 185 8.27 0.15 -4.61
N ALA A 186 8.88 -0.40 -3.54
CA ALA A 186 10.27 -0.81 -3.56
C ALA A 186 10.43 -2.30 -3.91
N ASP A 187 11.43 -2.64 -4.72
CA ASP A 187 11.78 -4.04 -4.97
C ASP A 187 12.31 -4.69 -3.69
N TYR A 188 11.60 -5.72 -3.20
CA TYR A 188 11.97 -6.48 -2.01
C TYR A 188 13.44 -6.93 -2.00
N ARG A 189 14.01 -7.27 -3.15
CA ARG A 189 15.40 -7.75 -3.27
C ARG A 189 16.44 -6.68 -2.92
N SER A 190 16.01 -5.41 -2.86
CA SER A 190 16.84 -4.28 -2.43
C SER A 190 16.72 -3.96 -0.95
N ILE A 191 15.82 -4.62 -0.22
CA ILE A 191 15.54 -4.37 1.20
C ILE A 191 16.36 -5.30 2.07
N GLN A 192 17.04 -4.75 3.07
CA GLN A 192 17.72 -5.52 4.12
C GLN A 192 16.83 -5.63 5.37
N PRO A 193 16.93 -6.71 6.16
CA PRO A 193 16.18 -6.84 7.42
C PRO A 193 16.35 -5.63 8.37
N ASP A 194 17.57 -5.07 8.44
CA ASP A 194 17.89 -3.93 9.31
C ASP A 194 17.27 -2.60 8.85
N ASP A 195 16.77 -2.54 7.61
CA ASP A 195 16.04 -1.39 7.07
C ASP A 195 14.65 -1.29 7.71
N LEU A 196 14.11 -2.39 8.26
CA LEU A 196 12.74 -2.51 8.74
C LEU A 196 12.63 -2.25 10.24
N ILE A 197 11.97 -1.16 10.63
CA ILE A 197 11.81 -0.74 12.03
C ILE A 197 10.38 -0.94 12.49
N SER A 198 10.20 -1.95 13.36
CA SER A 198 8.91 -2.25 13.97
C SER A 198 8.38 -1.03 14.71
N THR A 199 7.22 -0.56 14.26
CA THR A 199 6.55 0.66 14.70
C THR A 199 5.20 0.29 15.28
N ARG A 200 4.97 0.67 16.54
CA ARG A 200 3.74 0.33 17.26
C ARG A 200 2.60 1.24 16.80
N HIS A 201 1.48 0.66 16.42
CA HIS A 201 0.22 1.36 16.18
C HIS A 201 -0.75 1.07 17.31
N ILE A 202 -0.98 2.06 18.17
CA ILE A 202 -1.70 1.89 19.42
C ILE A 202 -3.13 2.41 19.25
N TYR A 203 -4.08 1.48 19.36
CA TYR A 203 -5.52 1.75 19.40
C TYR A 203 -6.03 1.64 20.84
N ARG A 204 -7.26 2.06 21.10
CA ARG A 204 -7.83 2.02 22.46
C ARG A 204 -8.01 0.59 22.97
N ASP A 205 -8.26 -0.33 22.07
CA ASP A 205 -8.65 -1.72 22.32
C ASP A 205 -7.57 -2.74 21.94
N ARG A 206 -6.55 -2.32 21.16
CA ARG A 206 -5.50 -3.22 20.68
C ARG A 206 -4.22 -2.48 20.30
N GLU A 207 -3.15 -3.25 20.15
CA GLU A 207 -1.91 -2.80 19.54
C GLU A 207 -1.66 -3.58 18.25
N GLY A 208 -1.40 -2.85 17.16
CA GLY A 208 -0.87 -3.39 15.91
C GLY A 208 0.56 -2.95 15.69
N SER A 209 1.20 -3.45 14.63
CA SER A 209 2.58 -3.07 14.30
C SER A 209 2.77 -2.99 12.78
N THR A 210 3.42 -1.92 12.34
CA THR A 210 3.84 -1.68 10.95
C THR A 210 5.37 -1.64 10.89
N PHE A 211 5.95 -1.67 9.70
CA PHE A 211 7.35 -1.26 9.54
C PHE A 211 7.43 0.20 9.07
N SER A 212 8.16 1.02 9.81
CA SER A 212 8.83 2.19 9.23
C SER A 212 10.12 1.70 8.57
N VAL A 213 10.61 2.42 7.56
CA VAL A 213 11.77 1.96 6.79
C VAL A 213 12.91 2.98 6.89
N LYS A 214 14.10 2.55 7.30
CA LYS A 214 15.31 3.37 7.30
C LYS A 214 15.80 3.60 5.87
N TYR A 215 16.47 4.72 5.65
CA TYR A 215 17.09 4.96 4.36
C TYR A 215 18.22 3.95 4.09
N ASN A 216 18.23 3.45 2.85
CA ASN A 216 19.32 2.66 2.29
C ASN A 216 19.47 3.08 0.83
N PRO A 217 20.66 3.51 0.38
CA PRO A 217 20.87 3.97 -1.00
C PRO A 217 20.68 2.86 -2.05
N ASN A 218 20.65 1.59 -1.63
CA ASN A 218 20.41 0.46 -2.52
C ASN A 218 18.94 0.23 -2.85
N HIS A 219 18.00 0.87 -2.14
CA HIS A 219 16.57 0.74 -2.40
C HIS A 219 16.22 1.10 -3.85
N LYS A 220 15.53 0.19 -4.53
CA LYS A 220 15.07 0.41 -5.90
C LYS A 220 13.58 0.65 -5.91
N TRP A 221 13.19 1.86 -6.32
CA TRP A 221 11.81 2.32 -6.33
C TRP A 221 11.23 2.28 -7.73
N TYR A 222 9.98 1.83 -7.82
CA TYR A 222 9.22 1.76 -9.05
C TYR A 222 7.84 2.38 -8.87
N TYR A 223 7.28 2.87 -9.96
CA TYR A 223 5.87 3.25 -10.06
C TYR A 223 5.38 2.96 -11.47
N LEU A 224 4.07 3.07 -11.69
CA LEU A 224 3.47 2.96 -13.01
C LEU A 224 3.02 4.34 -13.49
N GLY A 225 3.72 4.90 -14.48
CA GLY A 225 3.40 6.20 -15.06
C GLY A 225 2.01 6.21 -15.70
N ASN A 226 1.23 7.24 -15.44
CA ASN A 226 -0.16 7.40 -15.91
C ASN A 226 -1.06 6.21 -15.58
N GLN A 227 -0.89 5.61 -14.39
CA GLN A 227 -1.68 4.46 -13.97
C GLN A 227 -3.18 4.78 -14.04
N THR A 228 -3.92 4.04 -14.85
CA THR A 228 -5.35 4.25 -15.08
C THR A 228 -6.22 3.46 -14.10
N PRO A 229 -7.53 3.75 -13.99
CA PRO A 229 -8.43 2.95 -13.17
C PRO A 229 -8.56 1.48 -13.58
N ASP A 230 -8.12 1.12 -14.79
CA ASP A 230 -8.09 -0.27 -15.27
C ASP A 230 -6.76 -0.98 -14.95
N GLU A 231 -5.84 -0.31 -14.24
CA GLU A 231 -4.54 -0.82 -13.86
C GLU A 231 -4.43 -0.88 -12.34
N VAL A 232 -4.40 -2.10 -11.82
CA VAL A 232 -4.40 -2.41 -10.39
C VAL A 232 -3.01 -2.83 -9.97
N ILE A 233 -2.58 -2.40 -8.80
CA ILE A 233 -1.35 -2.88 -8.17
C ILE A 233 -1.69 -3.78 -6.99
N LEU A 234 -1.04 -4.94 -6.96
CA LEU A 234 -1.03 -5.86 -5.84
C LEU A 234 0.21 -5.58 -5.01
N ILE A 235 0.03 -5.27 -3.74
CA ILE A 235 1.09 -4.85 -2.81
C ILE A 235 1.17 -5.89 -1.71
N LYS A 236 2.27 -6.64 -1.64
CA LYS A 236 2.45 -7.62 -0.58
C LYS A 236 2.87 -6.92 0.71
N CYS A 237 2.04 -7.01 1.74
CA CYS A 237 2.33 -6.45 3.06
C CYS A 237 2.90 -7.50 4.03
N PHE A 238 2.68 -8.79 3.75
CA PHE A 238 3.20 -9.91 4.52
C PHE A 238 3.19 -11.21 3.70
N ASP A 239 4.18 -12.07 3.96
CA ASP A 239 4.27 -13.46 3.52
C ASP A 239 4.90 -14.32 4.61
N SER A 240 4.29 -15.49 4.82
CA SER A 240 4.83 -16.53 5.69
C SER A 240 5.93 -17.37 5.03
N ASP A 241 6.01 -17.39 3.69
CA ASP A 241 7.08 -18.08 2.97
C ASP A 241 8.35 -17.21 2.92
N GLU A 242 9.36 -17.62 3.68
CA GLU A 242 10.63 -16.89 3.79
C GLU A 242 11.54 -17.05 2.56
N THR A 243 11.20 -17.92 1.62
CA THR A 243 11.96 -18.12 0.38
C THR A 243 11.57 -17.15 -0.74
N LYS A 244 10.53 -16.35 -0.52
CA LYS A 244 9.94 -15.41 -1.49
C LYS A 244 10.08 -13.97 -1.01
N ALA A 245 9.73 -13.02 -1.88
CA ALA A 245 9.50 -11.67 -1.42
C ALA A 245 8.41 -11.63 -0.35
N ARG A 246 8.73 -11.13 0.84
CA ARG A 246 7.83 -11.19 2.00
C ARG A 246 6.98 -9.95 2.20
N LEU A 247 7.39 -8.83 1.64
CA LEU A 247 6.74 -7.53 1.75
C LEU A 247 7.24 -6.59 0.66
N THR A 248 6.63 -5.41 0.53
CA THR A 248 7.16 -4.31 -0.27
C THR A 248 6.95 -2.99 0.49
N PRO A 249 8.03 -2.24 0.79
CA PRO A 249 7.89 -0.84 1.18
C PRO A 249 7.15 -0.06 0.10
N HIS A 250 6.29 0.86 0.52
CA HIS A 250 5.53 1.70 -0.39
C HIS A 250 5.25 3.07 0.21
N THR A 251 5.00 4.05 -0.65
CA THR A 251 4.70 5.43 -0.27
C THR A 251 4.08 6.21 -1.42
N ALA A 252 3.32 7.24 -1.11
CA ALA A 252 2.98 8.26 -2.09
C ALA A 252 4.12 9.26 -2.21
N PHE A 253 4.51 9.63 -3.43
CA PHE A 253 5.59 10.60 -3.67
C PHE A 253 5.11 11.77 -4.53
N LEU A 254 5.75 12.92 -4.39
CA LEU A 254 5.45 14.07 -5.22
C LEU A 254 6.11 13.89 -6.60
N ASP A 255 5.30 13.84 -7.65
CA ASP A 255 5.75 14.06 -9.01
C ASP A 255 5.59 15.54 -9.36
N ALA A 256 6.71 16.26 -9.37
CA ALA A 256 6.75 17.70 -9.67
C ALA A 256 6.51 18.01 -11.15
N THR A 257 6.48 17.00 -12.03
CA THR A 257 6.21 17.17 -13.46
C THR A 257 4.71 17.18 -13.77
N SER A 258 3.88 16.72 -12.83
CA SER A 258 2.43 16.73 -12.95
C SER A 258 1.88 18.16 -13.05
N LEU A 259 0.99 18.38 -14.03
CA LEU A 259 0.31 19.66 -14.20
C LEU A 259 -0.52 19.98 -12.97
N LYS A 260 -0.50 21.23 -12.52
CA LYS A 260 -1.21 21.67 -11.31
C LYS A 260 -2.72 21.48 -11.42
N GLU A 261 -3.25 21.57 -12.62
CA GLU A 261 -4.66 21.47 -12.99
C GLU A 261 -5.11 20.03 -13.24
N ALA A 262 -4.18 19.07 -13.20
CA ALA A 262 -4.52 17.65 -13.29
C ALA A 262 -5.41 17.25 -12.09
N PRO A 263 -6.25 16.22 -12.25
CA PRO A 263 -7.09 15.77 -11.15
C PRO A 263 -6.24 15.20 -10.01
N GLU A 264 -6.59 15.58 -8.79
CA GLU A 264 -6.01 15.01 -7.58
C GLU A 264 -6.32 13.51 -7.47
N ARG A 265 -5.37 12.75 -6.90
CA ARG A 265 -5.45 11.30 -6.81
C ARG A 265 -6.64 10.84 -5.98
N GLN A 266 -7.42 9.92 -6.56
CA GLN A 266 -8.43 9.16 -5.87
C GLN A 266 -8.11 7.67 -5.98
N SER A 267 -8.30 6.92 -4.90
CA SER A 267 -8.01 5.49 -4.90
C SER A 267 -8.85 4.70 -3.91
N ILE A 268 -9.01 3.42 -4.19
CA ILE A 268 -9.47 2.40 -3.23
C ILE A 268 -8.32 1.41 -2.97
N GLU A 269 -8.16 1.05 -1.71
CA GLU A 269 -7.27 -0.01 -1.25
C GLU A 269 -8.08 -1.06 -0.51
N VAL A 270 -8.06 -2.31 -0.99
CA VAL A 270 -8.75 -3.44 -0.35
C VAL A 270 -7.70 -4.34 0.29
N ARG A 271 -7.85 -4.65 1.58
CA ARG A 271 -6.86 -5.43 2.33
C ARG A 271 -7.33 -6.85 2.55
N CYS A 272 -6.52 -7.79 2.09
CA CYS A 272 -6.91 -9.19 1.97
C CYS A 272 -5.93 -10.10 2.72
N LEU A 273 -6.45 -11.04 3.50
CA LEU A 273 -5.73 -12.27 3.81
C LEU A 273 -5.87 -13.21 2.62
N VAL A 274 -4.76 -13.83 2.20
CA VAL A 274 -4.68 -14.71 1.04
C VAL A 274 -4.05 -16.03 1.48
N PHE A 275 -4.74 -17.14 1.20
CA PHE A 275 -4.37 -18.47 1.66
C PHE A 275 -4.17 -19.44 0.48
N ASP A 276 -3.14 -20.29 0.56
CA ASP A 276 -2.87 -21.34 -0.44
C ASP A 276 -3.67 -22.63 -0.18
N SER A 277 -4.47 -22.64 0.90
CA SER A 277 -5.43 -23.69 1.23
C SER A 277 -6.80 -23.10 1.59
N GLU A 278 -7.86 -23.90 1.42
CA GLU A 278 -9.20 -23.62 1.96
C GLU A 278 -9.23 -23.61 3.49
#